data_AF-A0A9E3STR9-F1
#
_entry.id   AF-A0A9E3STR9-F1
#
_cell.length_a   1.000
_cell.length_b   1.000
_cell.length_c   1.000
_cell.angle_alpha   90.00
_cell.angle_beta   90.00
_cell.angle_gamma   90.00
#
_symmetry.space_group_name_H-M   'P 1'
#
loop_
_entity.id
_entity.type
_entity.pdbx_description
1 polymer ?
#
loop_
_entity_poly.entity_id
_entity_poly.type
_entity_poly.pdbx_seq_one_letter_code
_entity_poly.pdbx_strand_id
1 'polypeptide(L)'
;MMSQVVVDGYLGGKLFVDGQGQVTAFFCERFVTGCPCDVALGPILGDLLSLEADEHLDRRIEGIEDIYAREAPPSLHLEQPEVVLYVLSSYRHSTNMLIVSQEKLRTAARWALVPM
;
A
#
# COMPACT_ATOMS: atom_id res chain seq x y z
N MET A 1 -13.81 -9.28 -20.13
CA MET A 1 -12.56 -8.54 -19.87
C MET A 1 -12.52 -8.28 -18.38
N MET A 2 -11.55 -8.85 -17.66
CA MET A 2 -11.42 -8.62 -16.22
C MET A 2 -10.75 -7.26 -15.98
N SER A 3 -11.45 -6.34 -15.30
CA SER A 3 -11.00 -4.97 -15.04
C SER A 3 -9.96 -4.94 -13.94
N GLN A 4 -8.72 -4.59 -14.26
CA GLN A 4 -7.67 -4.37 -13.27
C GLN A 4 -7.78 -2.93 -12.73
N VAL A 5 -7.70 -2.76 -11.41
CA VAL A 5 -7.78 -1.43 -10.78
C VAL A 5 -6.43 -1.07 -10.18
N VAL A 6 -5.91 0.09 -10.58
CA VAL A 6 -4.72 0.71 -9.98
C VAL A 6 -5.19 1.86 -9.08
N VAL A 7 -4.79 1.81 -7.82
CA VAL A 7 -5.02 2.87 -6.85
C VAL A 7 -3.67 3.54 -6.56
N ASP A 8 -3.51 4.78 -7.02
CA ASP A 8 -2.31 5.56 -6.73
C ASP A 8 -2.31 6.01 -5.26
N GLY A 9 -1.23 5.67 -4.55
CA GLY A 9 -0.87 6.19 -3.25
C GLY A 9 -0.02 7.46 -3.35
N TYR A 10 0.73 7.78 -2.30
CA TYR A 10 1.62 8.95 -2.29
C TYR A 10 3.05 8.56 -2.71
N LEU A 11 3.78 9.56 -3.23
CA LEU A 11 5.20 9.44 -3.63
C LEU A 11 5.49 8.26 -4.58
N GLY A 12 4.53 7.90 -5.45
CA GLY A 12 4.69 6.85 -6.44
C GLY A 12 4.36 5.43 -5.95
N GLY A 13 3.89 5.26 -4.71
CA GLY A 13 3.35 3.99 -4.25
C GLY A 13 2.04 3.66 -4.97
N LYS A 14 1.85 2.38 -5.35
CA LYS A 14 0.63 1.93 -6.02
C LYS A 14 0.10 0.66 -5.39
N LEU A 15 -1.22 0.59 -5.28
CA LEU A 15 -1.93 -0.65 -5.01
C LEU A 15 -2.59 -1.14 -6.30
N PHE A 16 -2.51 -2.44 -6.54
CA PHE A 16 -3.18 -3.10 -7.64
C PHE A 16 -4.16 -4.12 -7.09
N VAL A 17 -5.37 -4.10 -7.62
CA VAL A 17 -6.40 -5.09 -7.30
C VAL A 17 -6.59 -5.95 -8.54
N ASP A 18 -6.33 -7.25 -8.41
CA ASP A 18 -6.48 -8.20 -9.51
C ASP A 18 -7.95 -8.68 -9.65
N GLY A 19 -8.21 -9.49 -10.69
CA GLY A 19 -9.55 -10.03 -10.95
C GLY A 19 -10.03 -11.08 -9.94
N GLN A 20 -9.19 -11.50 -9.00
CA GLN A 20 -9.52 -12.40 -7.89
C GLN A 20 -9.73 -11.64 -6.57
N GLY A 21 -9.60 -10.31 -6.58
CA GLY A 21 -9.72 -9.46 -5.41
C GLY A 21 -8.44 -9.40 -4.57
N GLN A 22 -7.30 -9.88 -5.08
CA GLN A 22 -6.02 -9.77 -4.37
C GLN A 22 -5.49 -8.33 -4.51
N VAL A 23 -5.17 -7.71 -3.37
CA VAL A 23 -4.50 -6.41 -3.32
C VAL A 23 -2.99 -6.60 -3.23
N THR A 24 -2.24 -5.94 -4.10
CA THR A 24 -0.78 -6.02 -4.18
C THR A 24 -0.19 -4.61 -4.15
N ALA A 25 0.78 -4.37 -3.26
CA ALA A 25 1.55 -3.15 -3.24
C ALA A 25 2.76 -3.25 -4.17
N PHE A 26 3.04 -2.15 -4.89
CA PHE A 26 4.19 -2.02 -5.78
C PHE A 26 5.14 -0.95 -5.28
N PHE A 27 6.37 -1.35 -4.95
CA PHE A 27 7.47 -0.45 -4.58
C PHE A 27 8.16 0.03 -5.85
N CYS A 28 8.37 1.34 -5.98
CA CYS A 28 8.82 1.92 -7.24
C CYS A 28 10.17 2.61 -7.14
N GLU A 29 11.16 2.10 -7.88
CA GLU A 29 12.11 2.99 -8.56
C GLU A 29 11.92 3.06 -10.07
N ARG A 30 11.48 1.99 -10.74
CA ARG A 30 11.43 1.99 -12.20
C ARG A 30 10.39 1.01 -12.75
N PHE A 31 9.18 1.50 -13.06
CA PHE A 31 8.34 0.90 -14.12
C PHE A 31 9.10 0.80 -15.46
N VAL A 32 10.25 1.50 -15.59
CA VAL A 32 11.08 1.57 -16.80
C VAL A 32 12.15 0.47 -16.90
N THR A 33 12.56 -0.20 -15.81
CA THR A 33 13.61 -1.26 -15.84
C THR A 33 13.15 -2.65 -15.41
N GLY A 34 11.86 -2.82 -15.09
CA GLY A 34 11.23 -4.15 -15.15
C GLY A 34 11.38 -5.07 -13.94
N CYS A 35 11.80 -4.59 -12.77
CA CYS A 35 11.77 -5.40 -11.54
C CYS A 35 10.87 -4.76 -10.47
N PRO A 36 9.54 -4.79 -10.63
CA PRO A 36 8.65 -4.46 -9.52
C PRO A 36 8.90 -5.43 -8.37
N CYS A 37 9.00 -4.92 -7.15
CA CYS A 37 8.73 -5.72 -5.98
C CYS A 37 7.23 -5.64 -5.72
N ASP A 38 6.57 -6.78 -5.82
CA ASP A 38 5.17 -6.99 -5.49
C ASP A 38 5.05 -7.61 -4.11
N VAL A 39 4.24 -6.99 -3.24
CA VAL A 39 3.90 -7.56 -1.94
C VAL A 39 2.39 -7.70 -1.85
N ALA A 40 1.94 -8.94 -1.67
CA ALA A 40 0.54 -9.26 -1.49
C ALA A 40 0.05 -8.75 -0.13
N LEU A 41 -0.85 -7.76 -0.15
CA LEU A 41 -1.47 -7.17 1.04
C LEU A 41 -2.83 -7.77 1.40
N GLY A 42 -3.47 -8.48 0.47
CA GLY A 42 -4.80 -9.09 0.67
C GLY A 42 -4.99 -9.80 2.02
N PRO A 43 -4.07 -10.71 2.44
CA PRO A 43 -4.20 -11.44 3.71
C PRO A 43 -4.11 -10.59 4.98
N ILE A 44 -3.66 -9.35 4.88
CA ILE A 44 -3.42 -8.43 6.00
C ILE A 44 -4.22 -7.14 5.87
N LEU A 45 -5.05 -6.99 4.83
CA LEU A 45 -5.69 -5.72 4.50
C LEU A 45 -6.61 -5.21 5.60
N GLY A 46 -7.29 -6.12 6.32
CA GLY A 46 -8.09 -5.79 7.49
C GLY A 46 -7.24 -5.21 8.62
N ASP A 47 -6.12 -5.85 8.92
CA ASP A 47 -5.17 -5.41 9.96
C ASP A 47 -4.60 -4.02 9.61
N LEU A 48 -4.22 -3.82 8.34
CA LEU A 48 -3.72 -2.55 7.82
C LEU A 48 -4.75 -1.42 7.95
N LEU A 49 -6.03 -1.72 7.72
CA LEU A 49 -7.12 -0.74 7.84
C LEU A 49 -7.45 -0.39 9.29
N SER A 50 -7.09 -1.23 10.26
CA SER A 50 -7.32 -0.98 11.69
C SER A 50 -6.20 -0.19 12.38
N LEU A 51 -5.03 -0.02 11.74
CA LEU A 51 -3.91 0.70 12.36
C LEU A 51 -4.27 2.16 12.64
N GLU A 52 -4.05 2.61 13.87
CA GLU A 52 -4.14 4.02 14.25
C GLU A 52 -2.81 4.74 14.07
N ALA A 53 -2.79 6.08 14.20
CA ALA A 53 -1.55 6.83 14.11
C ALA A 53 -0.55 6.37 15.20
N ASP A 54 0.72 6.27 14.82
CA ASP A 54 1.84 5.82 15.66
C ASP A 54 1.81 4.33 16.03
N GLU A 55 0.97 3.52 15.37
CA GLU A 55 0.97 2.06 15.50
C GLU A 55 1.83 1.34 14.46
N HIS A 56 2.33 0.17 14.83
CA HIS A 56 3.03 -0.77 13.95
C HIS A 56 2.23 -2.06 13.79
N LEU A 57 2.29 -2.67 12.60
CA LEU A 57 1.79 -4.02 12.41
C LEU A 57 2.83 -5.03 12.88
N ASP A 58 2.58 -5.68 14.02
CA ASP A 58 3.43 -6.76 14.52
C ASP A 58 3.16 -8.09 13.78
N ARG A 59 3.55 -8.14 12.50
CA ARG A 59 3.41 -9.33 11.66
C ARG A 59 4.56 -9.46 10.69
N ARG A 60 5.16 -10.66 10.64
CA ARG A 60 6.19 -10.99 9.64
C ARG A 60 5.55 -11.24 8.28
N ILE A 61 5.96 -10.46 7.29
CA ILE A 61 5.54 -10.57 5.89
C ILE A 61 6.82 -10.68 5.05
N GLU A 62 6.85 -11.66 4.14
CA GLU A 62 8.00 -11.84 3.26
C GLU A 62 8.24 -10.58 2.40
N GLY A 63 9.48 -10.12 2.33
CA GLY A 63 9.85 -8.92 1.58
C GLY A 63 9.57 -7.59 2.29
N ILE A 64 8.98 -7.61 3.49
CA ILE A 64 8.67 -6.41 4.29
C ILE A 64 9.49 -6.40 5.58
N GLU A 65 10.15 -5.28 5.85
CA GLU A 65 10.87 -5.04 7.11
C GLU A 65 9.95 -4.47 8.19
N ASP A 66 9.09 -3.53 7.83
CA ASP A 66 8.21 -2.84 8.78
C ASP A 66 6.95 -2.32 8.09
N ILE A 67 5.85 -2.24 8.84
CA ILE A 67 4.64 -1.54 8.44
C ILE A 67 4.15 -0.73 9.63
N TYR A 68 4.00 0.57 9.44
CA TYR A 68 3.54 1.46 10.48
C TYR A 68 2.66 2.58 9.94
N ALA A 69 1.84 3.14 10.81
CA ALA A 69 0.92 4.22 10.51
C ALA A 69 1.37 5.51 11.18
N ARG A 70 1.22 6.65 10.50
CA ARG A 70 1.41 7.98 11.09
C ARG A 70 0.39 8.96 10.55
N GLU A 71 0.24 10.08 11.23
CA GLU A 71 -0.40 11.25 10.62
C GLU A 71 0.34 11.65 9.34
N ALA A 72 -0.43 11.97 8.31
CA ALA A 72 0.07 12.43 7.03
C ALA A 72 1.00 13.63 7.23
N PRO A 73 2.27 13.57 6.75
CA PRO A 73 3.18 14.69 6.92
C PRO A 73 2.68 15.90 6.12
N PRO A 74 2.94 17.14 6.58
CA PRO A 74 2.50 18.36 5.89
C PRO A 74 2.92 18.46 4.42
N SER A 75 4.00 17.76 4.05
CA SER A 75 4.51 17.68 2.67
C SER A 75 3.56 16.96 1.69
N LEU A 76 2.54 16.24 2.17
CA LEU A 76 1.53 15.63 1.32
C LEU A 76 0.43 16.61 0.87
N HIS A 77 0.40 17.84 1.42
CA HIS A 77 -0.53 18.91 1.03
C HIS A 77 -2.01 18.48 1.00
N LEU A 78 -2.46 17.71 2.01
CA LEU A 78 -3.83 17.22 2.10
C LEU A 78 -4.79 18.31 2.59
N GLU A 79 -6.03 18.29 2.08
CA GLU A 79 -7.08 19.20 2.52
C GLU A 79 -7.59 18.89 3.95
N GLN A 80 -7.43 17.63 4.39
CA GLN A 80 -7.87 17.15 5.69
C GLN A 80 -6.78 16.28 6.33
N PRO A 81 -6.67 16.26 7.67
CA PRO A 81 -5.81 15.33 8.38
C PRO A 81 -6.17 13.87 8.05
N GLU A 82 -5.16 13.05 7.83
CA GLU A 82 -5.33 11.64 7.49
C GLU A 82 -4.21 10.80 8.11
N VAL A 83 -4.50 9.52 8.39
CA VAL A 83 -3.49 8.52 8.71
C VAL A 83 -3.00 7.84 7.43
N VAL A 84 -1.69 7.81 7.24
CA VAL A 84 -1.03 7.12 6.13
C VAL A 84 -0.23 5.94 6.65
N LEU A 85 -0.23 4.85 5.89
CA LEU A 85 0.61 3.70 6.11
C LEU A 85 1.93 3.86 5.37
N TYR A 86 3.00 3.54 6.08
CA TYR A 86 4.34 3.36 5.57
C TYR A 86 4.61 1.87 5.55
N VAL A 87 4.89 1.36 4.36
CA VAL A 87 5.32 -0.02 4.16
C VAL A 87 6.80 0.05 3.76
N LEU A 88 7.67 -0.55 4.57
CA LEU A 88 9.10 -0.60 4.33
C LEU A 88 9.47 -2.00 3.85
N SER A 89 10.08 -2.09 2.68
CA SER A 89 10.49 -3.35 2.09
C SER A 89 11.96 -3.67 2.39
N SER A 90 12.30 -4.95 2.40
CA SER A 90 13.67 -5.42 2.68
C SER A 90 14.63 -5.29 1.49
N TYR A 91 14.21 -4.61 0.43
CA TYR A 91 14.96 -4.51 -0.82
C TYR A 91 15.95 -3.35 -0.75
N ARG A 92 17.17 -3.59 -1.23
CA ARG A 92 18.30 -2.65 -1.11
C ARG A 92 18.34 -1.55 -2.18
N HIS A 93 17.20 -1.21 -2.79
CA HIS A 93 17.11 -0.20 -3.83
C HIS A 93 16.69 1.16 -3.26
N SER A 94 16.88 2.26 -4.01
CA SER A 94 16.74 3.62 -3.47
C SER A 94 15.30 3.99 -3.10
N THR A 95 14.31 3.23 -3.57
CA THR A 95 12.93 3.30 -3.06
C THR A 95 12.51 1.95 -2.51
N ASN A 96 12.69 1.80 -1.19
CA ASN A 96 12.19 0.66 -0.42
C ASN A 96 10.96 1.02 0.43
N MET A 97 10.43 2.23 0.29
CA MET A 97 9.31 2.71 1.09
C MET A 97 8.10 3.04 0.20
N LEU A 98 6.94 2.59 0.63
CA LEU A 98 5.64 2.85 0.00
C LEU A 98 4.76 3.58 1.02
N ILE A 99 4.17 4.70 0.60
CA ILE A 99 3.25 5.49 1.43
C ILE A 99 1.84 5.38 0.83
N VAL A 100 0.88 4.91 1.62
CA VAL A 100 -0.50 4.73 1.18
C VAL A 100 -1.45 5.30 2.21
N SER A 101 -2.35 6.18 1.80
CA SER A 101 -3.43 6.63 2.68
C SER A 101 -4.38 5.50 3.05
N GLN A 102 -4.94 5.60 4.25
CA GLN A 102 -6.05 4.74 4.62
C GLN A 102 -7.24 4.86 3.69
N GLU A 103 -7.54 6.05 3.15
CA GLU A 103 -8.61 6.20 2.14
C GLU A 103 -8.33 5.33 0.89
N LYS A 104 -7.08 5.30 0.43
CA LYS A 104 -6.68 4.50 -0.74
C LYS A 104 -6.72 3.01 -0.44
N LEU A 105 -6.30 2.60 0.75
CA LEU A 105 -6.46 1.20 1.22
C LEU A 105 -7.93 0.80 1.30
N ARG A 106 -8.81 1.67 1.82
CA ARG A 106 -10.26 1.41 1.85
C ARG A 106 -10.82 1.29 0.44
N THR A 107 -10.35 2.12 -0.49
CA THR A 107 -10.74 2.04 -1.90
C THR A 107 -10.33 0.71 -2.51
N ALA A 108 -9.07 0.31 -2.33
CA ALA A 108 -8.57 -0.99 -2.81
C ALA A 108 -9.33 -2.17 -2.18
N ALA A 109 -9.63 -2.10 -0.87
CA ALA A 109 -10.41 -3.12 -0.17
C ALA A 109 -11.84 -3.23 -0.69
N ARG A 110 -12.49 -2.11 -1.01
CA ARG A 110 -13.83 -2.13 -1.62
C ARG A 110 -13.82 -2.81 -2.98
N TRP A 111 -12.82 -2.51 -3.82
CA TRP A 111 -12.65 -3.18 -5.10
C TRP A 111 -12.38 -4.68 -4.96
N ALA A 112 -11.58 -5.07 -3.96
CA ALA A 112 -11.30 -6.47 -3.66
C ALA A 112 -12.54 -7.29 -3.23
N LEU A 113 -13.54 -6.63 -2.63
CA LEU A 113 -14.76 -7.27 -2.14
C LEU A 113 -15.90 -7.29 -3.15
N VAL A 114 -15.78 -6.60 -4.28
CA VAL A 114 -16.81 -6.60 -5.33
C VAL A 114 -16.54 -7.82 -6.22
N PRO A 115 -17.42 -8.84 -6.25
CA PRO A 115 -17.30 -9.92 -7.22
C PRO A 115 -17.42 -9.32 -8.63
N MET A 116 -16.35 -9.38 -9.41
CA MET A 116 -16.34 -8.97 -10.81
C MET A 116 -16.65 -10.13 -11.76
#